data_AF-A0A9W8VAY2-F1
#
_entry.id   AF-A0A9W8VAY2-F1
#
_cell.length_a   1.000
_cell.length_b   1.000
_cell.length_c   1.000
_cell.angle_alpha   90.00
_cell.angle_beta   90.00
_cell.angle_gamma   90.00
#
_symmetry.space_group_name_H-M   'P 1'
#
loop_
_entity.id
_entity.type
_entity.pdbx_description
1 polymer ?
#
loop_
_entity_poly.entity_id
_entity_poly.type
_entity_poly.pdbx_seq_one_letter_code
_entity_poly.pdbx_strand_id
1 'polypeptide(L)'
;MSLLGRVYRPGIRKNRVFSVMGAMIPMGFAIGAIGGGALSAHLEWIFGVTAIICLTGAVVAYWCVPELPVDSANLGQFDYLGALAGITGCGLVIFGLTQGVPTHWTSYTYSLVLIGVLSLALFGFIESKVKRPLIDNRLWKTPGFLPLMIAYFLGYGGYCGAWQFYAVRFLLTIQNKSPITTACCLLPIGISGTVACWLVSRTLHIVPGHFVVAASMIAFALGPTFFLPQTSGTMYWCLTFPGLILSTFGPDMSFAAISVFITSSVPRTYQGAAGSLLITAQNLSTATMAAIGDTIAVQVTKTGTSELDLGALKAVWWFSLALCLSGALICIAFVRIPKSEEREHIS
;
A
#
# COMPACT_ATOMS: atom_id res chain seq x y z
N MET A 1 6.05 13.16 -5.26
CA MET A 1 7.29 12.74 -5.98
C MET A 1 7.65 13.63 -7.17
N SER A 2 6.82 13.75 -8.21
CA SER A 2 7.18 14.49 -9.44
C SER A 2 7.56 15.96 -9.22
N LEU A 3 6.79 16.71 -8.41
CA LEU A 3 7.06 18.12 -8.10
C LEU A 3 8.44 18.33 -7.45
N LEU A 4 8.72 17.58 -6.38
CA LEU A 4 10.01 17.62 -5.67
C LEU A 4 11.17 17.18 -6.57
N GLY A 5 10.93 16.22 -7.47
CA GLY A 5 11.90 15.78 -8.46
C GLY A 5 12.29 16.85 -9.48
N ARG A 6 11.39 17.79 -9.79
CA ARG A 6 11.64 18.95 -10.67
C ARG A 6 12.32 20.11 -9.95
N VAL A 7 11.95 20.37 -8.69
CA VAL A 7 12.47 21.50 -7.90
C VAL A 7 13.92 21.26 -7.43
N TYR A 8 14.25 20.03 -7.03
CA TYR A 8 15.56 19.73 -6.45
C TYR A 8 16.50 19.02 -7.45
N ARG A 9 17.66 19.64 -7.70
CA ARG A 9 18.76 19.03 -8.47
C ARG A 9 19.29 17.76 -7.77
N PRO A 10 19.81 16.76 -8.52
CA PRO A 10 20.45 15.57 -7.94
C PRO A 10 21.52 15.96 -6.90
N GLY A 11 21.54 15.26 -5.77
CA GLY A 11 22.49 15.52 -4.66
C GLY A 11 21.91 15.33 -3.27
N ILE A 12 22.73 15.59 -2.25
CA ILE A 12 22.42 15.33 -0.82
C ILE A 12 21.12 16.01 -0.37
N ARG A 13 20.84 17.23 -0.84
CA ARG A 13 19.62 17.97 -0.49
C ARG A 13 18.37 17.29 -1.02
N LYS A 14 18.40 16.74 -2.23
CA LYS A 14 17.30 15.96 -2.81
C LYS A 14 17.06 14.69 -2.00
N ASN A 15 18.11 13.93 -1.68
CA ASN A 15 17.98 12.71 -0.89
C ASN A 15 17.38 12.96 0.50
N ARG A 16 17.75 14.06 1.17
CA ARG A 16 17.15 14.47 2.46
C ARG A 16 15.67 14.79 2.31
N VAL A 17 15.28 15.57 1.31
CA VAL A 17 13.87 15.94 1.07
C VAL A 17 13.02 14.71 0.74
N PHE A 18 13.51 13.82 -0.11
CA PHE A 18 12.82 12.56 -0.43
C PHE A 18 12.73 11.63 0.79
N SER A 19 13.74 11.61 1.65
CA SER A 19 13.69 10.84 2.92
C SER A 19 12.63 11.40 3.88
N VAL A 20 12.54 12.73 4.01
CA VAL A 20 11.48 13.38 4.81
C VAL A 20 10.10 13.06 4.23
N MET A 21 9.94 13.15 2.91
CA MET A 21 8.67 12.84 2.25
C MET A 21 8.25 11.37 2.49
N GLY A 22 9.20 10.43 2.44
CA GLY A 22 8.94 9.02 2.73
C GLY A 22 8.54 8.78 4.19
N ALA A 23 9.19 9.46 5.13
CA ALA A 23 8.88 9.36 6.57
C ALA A 23 7.48 9.88 6.94
N MET A 24 6.87 10.74 6.11
CA MET A 24 5.53 11.28 6.39
C MET A 24 4.43 10.21 6.37
N ILE A 25 4.58 9.15 5.56
CA ILE A 25 3.59 8.07 5.45
C ILE A 25 3.44 7.31 6.79
N PRO A 26 4.50 6.73 7.37
CA PRO A 26 4.40 6.01 8.64
C PRO A 26 4.10 6.95 9.82
N MET A 27 4.56 8.21 9.80
CA MET A 27 4.17 9.20 10.81
C MET A 27 2.67 9.50 10.75
N GLY A 28 2.12 9.69 9.54
CA GLY A 28 0.69 9.87 9.34
C GLY A 28 -0.12 8.67 9.83
N PHE A 29 0.37 7.45 9.62
CA PHE A 29 -0.24 6.24 10.17
C PHE A 29 -0.29 6.27 11.70
N ALA A 30 0.81 6.62 12.38
CA ALA A 30 0.84 6.69 13.84
C ALA A 30 -0.11 7.76 14.41
N ILE A 31 -0.11 8.96 13.82
CA ILE A 31 -1.03 10.05 14.21
C ILE A 31 -2.49 9.61 13.97
N GLY A 32 -2.76 9.01 12.82
CA GLY A 32 -4.09 8.49 12.48
C GLY A 32 -4.55 7.37 13.42
N ALA A 33 -3.66 6.47 13.82
CA ALA A 33 -3.96 5.41 14.78
C ALA A 33 -4.33 5.98 16.15
N ILE A 34 -3.57 6.94 16.68
CA ILE A 34 -3.90 7.63 17.95
C ILE A 34 -5.24 8.35 17.82
N GLY A 35 -5.44 9.12 16.75
CA GLY A 35 -6.68 9.85 16.51
C GLY A 35 -7.88 8.91 16.44
N GLY A 36 -7.76 7.80 15.70
CA GLY A 36 -8.80 6.77 15.60
C GLY A 36 -9.09 6.06 16.91
N GLY A 37 -8.06 5.79 17.74
CA GLY A 37 -8.22 5.19 19.06
C GLY A 37 -8.80 6.13 20.11
N ALA A 38 -8.43 7.42 20.07
CA ALA A 38 -8.90 8.44 21.02
C ALA A 38 -10.34 8.89 20.72
N LEU A 39 -10.67 9.04 19.44
CA LEU A 39 -11.98 9.49 18.98
C LEU A 39 -12.89 8.32 18.59
N SER A 40 -12.56 7.07 18.96
CA SER A 40 -13.33 5.88 18.58
C SER A 40 -14.79 5.95 19.01
N ALA A 41 -15.09 6.66 20.11
CA ALA A 41 -16.44 6.87 20.61
C ALA A 41 -17.24 7.94 19.84
N HIS A 42 -16.56 8.80 19.07
CA HIS A 42 -17.15 9.93 18.37
C HIS A 42 -16.73 9.95 16.89
N LEU A 43 -17.40 9.12 16.09
CA LEU A 43 -17.10 8.93 14.65
C LEU A 43 -17.09 10.25 13.87
N GLU A 44 -18.03 11.16 14.16
CA GLU A 44 -18.11 12.49 13.54
C GLU A 44 -16.82 13.31 13.71
N TRP A 45 -16.16 13.19 14.87
CA TRP A 45 -14.91 13.89 15.16
C TRP A 45 -13.70 13.23 14.48
N ILE A 46 -13.73 11.91 14.22
CA ILE A 46 -12.69 11.26 13.41
C ILE A 46 -12.65 11.88 12.01
N PHE A 47 -13.82 11.99 11.37
CA PHE A 47 -13.93 12.61 10.05
C PHE A 47 -13.66 14.13 10.11
N GLY A 48 -14.16 14.82 11.14
CA GLY A 48 -13.95 16.25 11.33
C GLY A 48 -12.47 16.64 11.48
N VAL A 49 -11.73 15.94 12.35
CA VAL A 49 -10.29 16.19 12.54
C VAL A 49 -9.52 15.87 11.27
N THR A 50 -9.84 14.77 10.59
CA THR A 50 -9.21 14.42 9.31
C THR A 50 -9.47 15.51 8.26
N ALA A 51 -10.70 16.03 8.18
CA ALA A 51 -11.05 17.12 7.27
C ALA A 51 -10.28 18.42 7.60
N ILE A 52 -10.11 18.76 8.88
CA ILE A 52 -9.32 19.93 9.32
C ILE A 52 -7.84 19.77 8.93
N ILE A 53 -7.25 18.59 9.13
CA ILE A 53 -5.87 18.32 8.72
C ILE A 53 -5.71 18.44 7.20
N CYS A 54 -6.64 17.91 6.43
CA CYS A 54 -6.64 18.06 4.97
C CYS A 54 -6.80 19.52 4.54
N LEU A 55 -7.70 20.29 5.17
CA LEU A 55 -7.94 21.69 4.87
C LEU A 55 -6.71 22.55 5.19
N THR A 56 -6.12 22.36 6.36
CA THR A 56 -4.89 23.07 6.75
C THR A 56 -3.73 22.74 5.80
N GLY A 57 -3.58 21.47 5.40
CA GLY A 57 -2.64 21.06 4.37
C GLY A 57 -2.87 21.76 3.03
N ALA A 58 -4.14 21.89 2.59
CA ALA A 58 -4.49 22.58 1.36
C ALA A 58 -4.17 24.09 1.41
N VAL A 59 -4.46 24.75 2.55
CA VAL A 59 -4.15 26.16 2.77
C VAL A 59 -2.63 26.41 2.77
N VAL A 60 -1.86 25.58 3.48
CA VAL A 60 -0.40 25.68 3.50
C VAL A 60 0.18 25.40 2.11
N ALA A 61 -0.36 24.41 1.39
CA ALA A 61 0.08 24.11 0.02
C ALA A 61 -0.13 25.29 -0.93
N TYR A 62 -1.23 26.04 -0.79
CA TYR A 62 -1.50 27.22 -1.61
C TYR A 62 -0.39 28.29 -1.48
N TRP A 63 0.18 28.49 -0.30
CA TRP A 63 1.26 29.46 -0.09
C TRP A 63 2.67 28.90 -0.32
N CYS A 64 2.88 27.60 -0.10
CA CYS A 64 4.22 27.00 -0.15
C CYS A 64 4.60 26.40 -1.52
N VAL A 65 3.63 26.06 -2.38
CA VAL A 65 3.93 25.47 -3.68
C VAL A 65 4.38 26.58 -4.64
N PRO A 66 5.64 26.54 -5.13
CA PRO A 66 6.10 27.55 -6.08
C PRO A 66 5.37 27.39 -7.42
N GLU A 67 5.08 28.51 -8.08
CA GLU A 67 4.58 28.52 -9.45
C GLU A 67 5.64 27.87 -10.35
N LEU A 68 5.36 26.66 -10.81
CA LEU A 68 6.19 26.00 -11.80
C LEU A 68 5.71 26.42 -13.20
N PRO A 69 6.64 26.61 -14.16
CA PRO A 69 6.25 26.81 -15.55
C PRO A 69 5.37 25.65 -15.99
N VAL A 70 4.12 25.98 -16.34
CA VAL A 70 3.20 25.03 -16.95
C VAL A 70 3.73 24.84 -18.36
N ASP A 71 4.57 23.82 -18.57
CA ASP A 71 4.76 23.27 -19.92
C ASP A 71 3.36 23.07 -20.48
N SER A 72 3.05 23.70 -21.62
CA SER A 72 1.72 23.71 -22.22
C SER A 72 1.19 22.28 -22.32
N ALA A 73 0.45 21.88 -21.28
CA ALA A 73 -0.07 20.53 -21.19
C ALA A 73 -1.10 20.44 -22.29
N ASN A 74 -0.74 19.72 -23.35
CA ASN A 74 -1.58 19.58 -24.53
C ASN A 74 -2.77 18.69 -24.16
N LEU A 75 -3.78 19.29 -23.51
CA LEU A 75 -4.97 18.63 -22.95
C LEU A 75 -5.74 17.85 -24.03
N GLY A 76 -5.62 18.27 -25.30
CA GLY A 76 -6.18 17.54 -26.45
C GLY A 76 -5.59 16.14 -26.69
N GLN A 77 -4.48 15.78 -26.03
CA GLN A 77 -3.88 14.44 -26.10
C GLN A 77 -4.05 13.63 -24.80
N PHE A 78 -4.85 14.12 -23.84
CA PHE A 78 -5.11 13.41 -22.60
C PHE A 78 -6.14 12.29 -22.81
N ASP A 79 -5.88 11.11 -22.24
CA ASP A 79 -6.76 9.95 -22.35
C ASP A 79 -7.92 10.03 -21.35
N TYR A 80 -8.93 10.84 -21.66
CA TYR A 80 -10.12 11.00 -20.82
C TYR A 80 -10.94 9.70 -20.69
N LEU A 81 -11.03 8.91 -21.76
CA LEU A 81 -11.80 7.67 -21.77
C LEU A 81 -11.11 6.59 -20.92
N GLY A 82 -9.79 6.44 -21.07
CA GLY A 82 -8.99 5.57 -20.21
C GLY A 82 -9.04 6.03 -18.76
N ALA A 83 -8.87 7.32 -18.48
CA ALA A 83 -8.94 7.85 -17.12
C ALA A 83 -10.29 7.55 -16.46
N LEU A 84 -11.40 7.79 -17.17
CA LEU A 84 -12.73 7.49 -16.65
C LEU A 84 -12.91 5.98 -16.40
N ALA A 85 -12.59 5.14 -17.38
CA ALA A 85 -12.72 3.68 -17.26
C ALA A 85 -11.85 3.09 -16.13
N GLY A 86 -10.65 3.64 -15.92
CA GLY A 86 -9.74 3.25 -14.85
C GLY A 86 -10.26 3.66 -13.46
N ILE A 87 -10.75 4.91 -13.31
CA ILE A 87 -11.32 5.41 -12.06
C ILE A 87 -12.59 4.64 -11.69
N THR A 88 -13.52 4.49 -12.65
CA THR A 88 -14.77 3.75 -12.42
C THR A 88 -14.47 2.28 -12.14
N GLY A 89 -13.56 1.66 -12.88
CA GLY A 89 -13.16 0.27 -12.68
C GLY A 89 -12.57 0.03 -11.30
N CYS A 90 -11.55 0.81 -10.91
CA CYS A 90 -10.93 0.68 -9.59
C CYS A 90 -11.94 0.95 -8.47
N GLY A 91 -12.74 2.01 -8.59
CA GLY A 91 -13.73 2.38 -7.59
C GLY A 91 -14.80 1.32 -7.39
N LEU A 92 -15.37 0.78 -8.48
CA LEU A 92 -16.39 -0.26 -8.42
C LEU A 92 -15.86 -1.58 -7.87
N VAL A 93 -14.64 -1.98 -8.25
CA VAL A 93 -14.03 -3.21 -7.71
C VAL A 93 -13.75 -3.07 -6.22
N ILE A 94 -13.11 -1.97 -5.79
CA ILE A 94 -12.81 -1.75 -4.37
C ILE A 94 -14.10 -1.68 -3.56
N PHE A 95 -15.09 -0.92 -4.03
CA PHE A 95 -16.37 -0.78 -3.34
C PHE A 95 -17.13 -2.11 -3.27
N GLY A 96 -17.24 -2.84 -4.39
CA GLY A 96 -17.88 -4.14 -4.44
C GLY A 96 -17.22 -5.16 -3.50
N LEU A 97 -15.90 -5.24 -3.52
CA LEU A 97 -15.15 -6.15 -2.63
C LEU A 97 -15.36 -5.78 -1.15
N THR A 98 -15.38 -4.49 -0.82
CA THR A 98 -15.56 -4.02 0.57
C THR A 98 -17.00 -4.24 1.05
N GLN A 99 -18.00 -4.15 0.17
CA GLN A 99 -19.41 -4.42 0.48
C GLN A 99 -19.78 -5.91 0.42
N GLY A 100 -18.91 -6.77 -0.10
CA GLY A 100 -19.16 -8.20 -0.29
C GLY A 100 -19.62 -8.88 0.99
N VAL A 101 -18.78 -8.86 2.02
CA VAL A 101 -19.10 -9.53 3.28
C VAL A 101 -20.26 -8.88 4.05
N PRO A 102 -20.34 -7.54 4.22
CA PRO A 102 -21.48 -6.90 4.88
C PRO A 102 -22.83 -7.20 4.24
N THR A 103 -22.87 -7.37 2.91
CA THR A 103 -24.11 -7.67 2.17
C THR A 103 -24.32 -9.16 1.90
N HIS A 104 -23.50 -10.05 2.49
CA HIS A 104 -23.51 -11.49 2.22
C HIS A 104 -23.42 -11.85 0.73
N TRP A 105 -22.67 -11.07 -0.04
CA TRP A 105 -22.48 -11.23 -1.48
C TRP A 105 -23.81 -11.33 -2.25
N THR A 106 -24.65 -10.31 -2.14
CA THR A 106 -25.87 -10.21 -2.97
C THR A 106 -25.55 -10.00 -4.46
N SER A 107 -26.54 -10.23 -5.33
CA SER A 107 -26.44 -10.01 -6.78
C SER A 107 -25.94 -8.60 -7.16
N TYR A 108 -26.24 -7.59 -6.33
CA TYR A 108 -25.74 -6.23 -6.48
C TYR A 108 -24.22 -6.17 -6.40
N THR A 109 -23.64 -6.80 -5.37
CA THR A 109 -22.20 -6.80 -5.13
C THR A 109 -21.43 -7.56 -6.21
N TYR A 110 -21.95 -8.71 -6.67
CA TYR A 110 -21.37 -9.42 -7.82
C TYR A 110 -21.40 -8.58 -9.09
N SER A 111 -22.50 -7.86 -9.33
CA SER A 111 -22.65 -7.00 -10.50
C SER A 111 -21.65 -5.84 -10.47
N LEU A 112 -21.44 -5.21 -9.31
CA LEU A 112 -20.46 -4.14 -9.15
C LEU A 112 -19.03 -4.60 -9.44
N VAL A 113 -18.63 -5.75 -8.89
CA VAL A 113 -17.29 -6.31 -9.13
C VAL A 113 -17.15 -6.68 -10.60
N LEU A 114 -18.16 -7.33 -11.21
CA LEU A 114 -18.13 -7.71 -12.61
C LEU A 114 -18.01 -6.47 -13.54
N ILE A 115 -18.83 -5.45 -13.33
CA ILE A 115 -18.78 -4.21 -14.10
C ILE A 115 -17.43 -3.51 -13.89
N GLY A 116 -16.92 -3.50 -12.65
CA GLY A 116 -15.61 -2.95 -12.34
C GLY A 116 -14.48 -3.65 -13.09
N VAL A 117 -14.47 -4.99 -13.09
CA VAL A 117 -13.49 -5.80 -13.83
C VAL A 117 -13.60 -5.57 -15.34
N LEU A 118 -14.82 -5.51 -15.88
CA LEU A 118 -15.05 -5.18 -17.30
C LEU A 118 -14.57 -3.78 -17.65
N SER A 119 -14.77 -2.80 -16.76
CA SER A 119 -14.26 -1.43 -16.93
C SER A 119 -12.73 -1.37 -16.91
N LEU A 120 -12.08 -2.19 -16.07
CA LEU A 120 -10.61 -2.32 -16.07
C LEU A 120 -10.08 -3.04 -17.32
N ALA A 121 -10.81 -4.05 -17.83
CA ALA A 121 -10.47 -4.69 -19.09
C ALA A 121 -10.61 -3.71 -20.27
N LEU A 122 -11.67 -2.90 -20.26
CA LEU A 122 -11.88 -1.83 -21.22
C LEU A 122 -10.78 -0.78 -21.13
N PHE A 123 -10.35 -0.40 -19.92
CA PHE A 123 -9.22 0.49 -19.70
C PHE A 123 -7.94 -0.04 -20.36
N GLY A 124 -7.58 -1.31 -20.13
CA GLY A 124 -6.41 -1.93 -20.76
C GLY A 124 -6.52 -1.98 -22.29
N PHE A 125 -7.73 -2.22 -22.82
CA PHE A 125 -7.97 -2.18 -24.27
C PHE A 125 -7.82 -0.77 -24.85
N ILE A 126 -8.35 0.26 -24.18
CA ILE A 126 -8.21 1.65 -24.59
C ILE A 126 -6.74 2.07 -24.56
N GLU A 127 -6.02 1.79 -23.47
CA GLU A 127 -4.59 2.11 -23.34
C GLU A 127 -3.74 1.46 -24.44
N SER A 128 -4.12 0.27 -24.90
CA SER A 128 -3.39 -0.41 -25.99
C SER A 128 -3.52 0.31 -27.34
N LYS A 129 -4.55 1.14 -27.52
CA LYS A 129 -4.88 1.82 -28.79
C LYS A 129 -4.56 3.32 -28.80
N VAL A 130 -4.48 3.96 -27.63
CA VAL A 130 -4.27 5.40 -27.52
C VAL A 130 -2.81 5.78 -27.78
N LYS A 131 -2.59 6.90 -28.50
CA LYS A 131 -1.23 7.38 -28.86
C LYS A 131 -0.39 7.80 -27.65
N ARG A 132 -1.04 8.23 -26.56
CA ARG A 132 -0.41 8.68 -25.31
C ARG A 132 -1.09 7.98 -24.12
N PRO A 133 -0.75 6.70 -23.84
CA PRO A 133 -1.39 5.94 -22.77
C PRO A 133 -1.09 6.58 -21.40
N LEU A 134 -1.93 6.32 -20.39
CA LEU A 134 -1.69 6.82 -19.04
C LEU A 134 -0.49 6.10 -18.42
N ILE A 135 -0.43 4.78 -18.57
CA ILE A 135 0.69 3.94 -18.18
C ILE A 135 1.59 3.72 -19.41
N ASP A 136 2.86 4.08 -19.31
CA ASP A 136 3.81 3.82 -20.39
C ASP A 136 4.01 2.31 -20.57
N ASN A 137 3.55 1.77 -21.70
CA ASN A 137 3.67 0.34 -22.04
C ASN A 137 5.11 -0.18 -22.04
N ARG A 138 6.11 0.70 -22.10
CA ARG A 138 7.53 0.33 -21.92
C ARG A 138 7.81 -0.26 -20.54
N LEU A 139 7.06 0.11 -19.50
CA LEU A 139 7.16 -0.48 -18.16
C LEU A 139 6.89 -1.99 -18.21
N TRP A 140 5.79 -2.40 -18.85
CA TRP A 140 5.40 -3.81 -18.96
C TRP A 140 6.41 -4.65 -19.75
N LYS A 141 7.16 -4.02 -20.66
CA LYS A 141 8.25 -4.66 -21.42
C LYS A 141 9.58 -4.68 -20.67
N THR A 142 9.69 -3.97 -19.55
CA THR A 142 10.92 -3.93 -18.75
C THR A 142 11.10 -5.28 -18.05
N PRO A 143 12.26 -5.96 -18.23
CA PRO A 143 12.48 -7.28 -17.66
C PRO A 143 12.35 -7.24 -16.13
N GLY A 144 11.58 -8.17 -15.58
CA GLY A 144 11.32 -8.28 -14.14
C GLY A 144 10.21 -7.37 -13.59
N PHE A 145 9.65 -6.43 -14.38
CA PHE A 145 8.60 -5.52 -13.89
C PHE A 145 7.29 -6.23 -13.57
N LEU A 146 6.80 -7.10 -14.45
CA LEU A 146 5.54 -7.83 -14.20
C LEU A 146 5.64 -8.77 -12.98
N PRO A 147 6.68 -9.63 -12.84
CA PRO A 147 6.87 -10.41 -11.62
C PRO A 147 7.02 -9.54 -10.37
N LEU A 148 7.67 -8.38 -10.47
CA LEU A 148 7.80 -7.43 -9.37
C LEU A 148 6.44 -6.90 -8.91
N MET A 149 5.59 -6.48 -9.85
CA MET A 149 4.25 -5.98 -9.54
C MET A 149 3.36 -7.07 -8.94
N ILE A 150 3.46 -8.31 -9.43
CA ILE A 150 2.73 -9.46 -8.86
C ILE A 150 3.20 -9.76 -7.44
N ALA A 151 4.52 -9.85 -7.22
CA ALA A 151 5.09 -10.07 -5.90
C ALA A 151 4.67 -8.98 -4.91
N TYR A 152 4.72 -7.72 -5.34
CA TYR A 152 4.27 -6.58 -4.56
C TYR A 152 2.77 -6.62 -4.26
N PHE A 153 1.95 -6.98 -5.25
CA PHE A 153 0.50 -7.12 -5.08
C PHE A 153 0.16 -8.22 -4.07
N LEU A 154 0.86 -9.35 -4.08
CA LEU A 154 0.64 -10.42 -3.10
C LEU A 154 1.16 -10.04 -1.71
N GLY A 155 2.38 -9.50 -1.62
CA GLY A 155 3.00 -9.12 -0.34
C GLY A 155 2.26 -7.98 0.38
N TYR A 156 1.98 -6.89 -0.33
CA TYR A 156 1.27 -5.75 0.24
C TYR A 156 -0.16 -6.09 0.65
N GLY A 157 -0.87 -6.90 -0.16
CA GLY A 157 -2.24 -7.32 0.12
C GLY A 157 -2.31 -8.33 1.27
N GLY A 158 -1.35 -9.26 1.33
CA GLY A 158 -1.19 -10.17 2.45
C GLY A 158 -0.95 -9.41 3.76
N TYR A 159 -0.07 -8.41 3.74
CA TYR A 159 0.22 -7.56 4.90
C TYR A 159 -0.97 -6.67 5.29
N CYS A 160 -1.42 -5.78 4.42
CA CYS A 160 -2.39 -4.74 4.77
C CYS A 160 -3.82 -5.31 4.82
N GLY A 161 -4.20 -6.08 3.80
CA GLY A 161 -5.56 -6.61 3.64
C GLY A 161 -5.84 -7.81 4.54
N ALA A 162 -4.98 -8.81 4.53
CA ALA A 162 -5.22 -10.06 5.27
C ALA A 162 -4.65 -10.07 6.70
N TRP A 163 -3.56 -9.37 7.01
CA TRP A 163 -2.97 -9.41 8.35
C TRP A 163 -3.27 -8.17 9.21
N GLN A 164 -2.95 -6.96 8.76
CA GLN A 164 -2.93 -5.76 9.60
C GLN A 164 -4.31 -5.45 10.19
N PHE A 165 -5.36 -5.50 9.36
CA PHE A 165 -6.74 -5.31 9.82
C PHE A 165 -7.12 -6.32 10.91
N TYR A 166 -6.76 -7.58 10.73
CA TYR A 166 -7.03 -8.68 11.65
C TYR A 166 -6.17 -8.66 12.92
N ALA A 167 -4.94 -8.16 12.83
CA ALA A 167 -4.08 -7.91 13.98
C ALA A 167 -4.70 -6.86 14.91
N VAL A 168 -5.29 -5.80 14.37
CA VAL A 168 -6.04 -4.81 15.15
C VAL A 168 -7.29 -5.44 15.78
N ARG A 169 -8.07 -6.22 15.01
CA ARG A 169 -9.24 -6.93 15.55
C ARG A 169 -8.86 -7.89 16.68
N PHE A 170 -7.76 -8.62 16.56
CA PHE A 170 -7.26 -9.50 17.63
C PHE A 170 -7.03 -8.76 18.95
N LEU A 171 -6.40 -7.58 18.91
CA LEU A 171 -6.15 -6.77 20.11
C LEU A 171 -7.46 -6.28 20.75
N LEU A 172 -8.44 -5.89 19.92
CA LEU A 172 -9.73 -5.39 20.36
C LEU A 172 -10.67 -6.49 20.89
N THR A 173 -10.82 -7.60 20.17
CA THR A 173 -11.84 -8.62 20.47
C THR A 173 -11.31 -9.77 21.30
N ILE A 174 -10.10 -10.28 21.03
CA ILE A 174 -9.55 -11.44 21.74
C ILE A 174 -8.80 -11.01 23.00
N GLN A 175 -8.00 -9.96 22.91
CA GLN A 175 -7.27 -9.42 24.06
C GLN A 175 -8.06 -8.37 24.85
N ASN A 176 -9.27 -8.01 24.41
CA ASN A 176 -10.16 -7.05 25.06
C ASN A 176 -9.47 -5.72 25.43
N LYS A 177 -8.52 -5.26 24.60
CA LYS A 177 -7.83 -4.00 24.83
C LYS A 177 -8.71 -2.83 24.41
N SER A 178 -8.64 -1.73 25.17
CA SER A 178 -9.32 -0.50 24.78
C SER A 178 -8.77 0.05 23.46
N PRO A 179 -9.60 0.75 22.65
CA PRO A 179 -9.17 1.32 21.37
C PRO A 179 -7.91 2.19 21.46
N ILE A 180 -7.80 3.00 22.52
CA ILE A 180 -6.62 3.82 22.77
C ILE A 180 -5.37 2.98 23.08
N THR A 181 -5.51 1.88 23.84
CA THR A 181 -4.39 0.98 24.13
C THR A 181 -3.92 0.27 22.87
N THR A 182 -4.86 -0.16 22.02
CA THR A 182 -4.56 -0.75 20.71
C THR A 182 -3.84 0.25 19.81
N ALA A 183 -4.26 1.52 19.78
CA ALA A 183 -3.55 2.58 19.08
C ALA A 183 -2.12 2.77 19.60
N CYS A 184 -1.92 2.79 20.92
CA CYS A 184 -0.59 2.85 21.54
C CYS A 184 0.28 1.65 21.14
N CYS A 185 -0.30 0.45 21.08
CA CYS A 185 0.40 -0.76 20.64
C CYS A 185 0.88 -0.68 19.18
N LEU A 186 0.23 0.12 18.33
CA LEU A 186 0.56 0.32 16.91
C LEU A 186 1.60 1.42 16.66
N LEU A 187 1.91 2.28 17.65
CA LEU A 187 2.90 3.34 17.51
C LEU A 187 4.28 2.90 17.01
N PRO A 188 4.80 1.71 17.38
CA PRO A 188 6.07 1.24 16.85
C PRO A 188 6.11 1.22 15.32
N ILE A 189 4.98 0.98 14.64
CA ILE A 189 4.88 1.01 13.16
C ILE A 189 5.36 2.36 12.62
N GLY A 190 4.93 3.48 13.21
CA GLY A 190 5.34 4.80 12.74
C GLY A 190 6.85 5.04 12.85
N ILE A 191 7.44 4.58 13.95
CA ILE A 191 8.88 4.71 14.22
C ILE A 191 9.67 3.76 13.31
N SER A 192 9.30 2.49 13.25
CA SER A 192 9.99 1.48 12.43
C SER A 192 9.88 1.79 10.95
N GLY A 193 8.73 2.28 10.48
CA GLY A 193 8.56 2.68 9.09
C GLY A 193 9.42 3.87 8.70
N THR A 194 9.55 4.85 9.60
CA THR A 194 10.48 5.98 9.41
C THR A 194 11.93 5.50 9.31
N VAL A 195 12.33 4.58 10.18
CA VAL A 195 13.66 3.94 10.14
C VAL A 195 13.85 3.13 8.86
N ALA A 196 12.82 2.42 8.40
CA ALA A 196 12.85 1.64 7.16
C ALA A 196 13.04 2.54 5.92
N CYS A 197 12.29 3.64 5.81
CA CYS A 197 12.48 4.62 4.73
C CYS A 197 13.91 5.22 4.75
N TRP A 198 14.43 5.55 5.93
CA TRP A 198 15.79 6.06 6.08
C TRP A 198 16.85 5.03 5.72
N LEU A 199 16.64 3.76 6.08
CA LEU A 199 17.53 2.67 5.71
C LEU A 199 17.56 2.48 4.19
N VAL A 200 16.40 2.53 3.53
CA VAL A 200 16.33 2.43 2.06
C VAL A 200 17.05 3.60 1.39
N SER A 201 16.86 4.83 1.87
CA SER A 201 17.52 5.99 1.25
C SER A 201 19.04 5.94 1.32
N ARG A 202 19.62 5.21 2.30
CA ARG A 202 21.06 4.92 2.35
C ARG A 202 21.47 3.67 1.55
N THR A 203 20.67 2.61 1.59
CA THR A 203 21.05 1.30 1.03
C THR A 203 20.84 1.20 -0.48
N LEU A 204 19.89 1.95 -1.04
CA LEU A 204 19.54 1.84 -2.45
C LEU A 204 20.67 2.24 -3.42
N HIS A 205 21.61 3.08 -2.97
CA HIS A 205 22.79 3.47 -3.75
C HIS A 205 23.93 2.45 -3.69
N ILE A 206 23.94 1.55 -2.71
CA ILE A 206 25.03 0.60 -2.47
C ILE A 206 24.63 -0.84 -2.83
N VAL A 207 23.38 -1.22 -2.57
CA VAL A 207 22.85 -2.58 -2.80
C VAL A 207 21.94 -2.58 -4.03
N PRO A 208 21.99 -3.62 -4.89
CA PRO A 208 21.02 -3.78 -5.97
C PRO A 208 19.57 -3.79 -5.47
N GLY A 209 18.67 -3.11 -6.19
CA GLY A 209 17.28 -2.91 -5.75
C GLY A 209 16.50 -4.21 -5.51
N HIS A 210 16.83 -5.29 -6.22
CA HIS A 210 16.14 -6.58 -6.04
C HIS A 210 16.39 -7.22 -4.67
N PHE A 211 17.56 -7.02 -4.04
CA PHE A 211 17.80 -7.50 -2.68
C PHE A 211 16.98 -6.73 -1.65
N VAL A 212 16.83 -5.41 -1.85
CA VAL A 212 16.00 -4.56 -0.98
C VAL A 212 14.53 -5.00 -1.07
N VAL A 213 14.03 -5.24 -2.29
CA VAL A 213 12.66 -5.74 -2.48
C VAL A 213 12.51 -7.16 -1.92
N ALA A 214 13.45 -8.08 -2.16
CA ALA A 214 13.36 -9.44 -1.61
C ALA A 214 13.33 -9.43 -0.06
N ALA A 215 14.18 -8.62 0.57
CA ALA A 215 14.17 -8.44 2.03
C ALA A 215 12.82 -7.89 2.53
N SER A 216 12.24 -6.92 1.81
CA SER A 216 10.92 -6.38 2.14
C SER A 216 9.79 -7.41 1.99
N MET A 217 9.87 -8.31 1.01
CA MET A 217 8.89 -9.39 0.83
C MET A 217 8.92 -10.39 1.99
N ILE A 218 10.13 -10.71 2.49
CA ILE A 218 10.28 -11.55 3.68
C ILE A 218 9.75 -10.83 4.91
N ALA A 219 10.01 -9.52 5.04
CA ALA A 219 9.49 -8.72 6.15
C ALA A 219 7.96 -8.75 6.24
N PHE A 220 7.24 -8.69 5.10
CA PHE A 220 5.77 -8.86 5.09
C PHE A 220 5.30 -10.17 5.74
N ALA A 221 6.06 -11.27 5.59
CA ALA A 221 5.71 -12.57 6.17
C ALA A 221 5.93 -12.63 7.69
N LEU A 222 6.77 -11.75 8.27
CA LEU A 222 7.05 -11.74 9.70
C LEU A 222 5.82 -11.34 10.51
N GLY A 223 4.98 -10.44 10.00
CA GLY A 223 3.73 -10.02 10.65
C GLY A 223 2.84 -11.21 11.03
N PRO A 224 2.33 -11.98 10.07
CA PRO A 224 1.52 -13.16 10.37
C PRO A 224 2.30 -14.23 11.14
N THR A 225 3.60 -14.42 10.88
CA THR A 225 4.44 -15.41 11.60
C THR A 225 4.46 -15.17 13.12
N PHE A 226 4.62 -13.92 13.55
CA PHE A 226 4.62 -13.55 14.97
C PHE A 226 3.22 -13.53 15.60
N PHE A 227 2.15 -13.46 14.78
CA PHE A 227 0.77 -13.44 15.26
C PHE A 227 0.12 -14.84 15.33
N LEU A 228 0.52 -15.77 14.45
CA LEU A 228 0.05 -17.17 14.46
C LEU A 228 0.15 -17.90 15.82
N PRO A 229 1.26 -17.80 16.59
CA PRO A 229 1.36 -18.47 17.89
C PRO A 229 0.61 -17.74 19.01
N GLN A 230 0.04 -16.54 18.76
CA GLN A 230 -0.58 -15.76 19.82
C GLN A 230 -1.87 -16.39 20.35
N THR A 231 -2.09 -16.16 21.63
CA THR A 231 -3.27 -16.52 22.43
C THR A 231 -3.76 -15.29 23.20
N SER A 232 -4.94 -15.38 23.81
CA SER A 232 -5.53 -14.26 24.57
C SER A 232 -4.62 -13.72 25.69
N GLY A 233 -3.85 -14.58 26.35
CA GLY A 233 -2.91 -14.21 27.42
C GLY A 233 -1.49 -13.84 26.97
N THR A 234 -1.23 -13.76 25.66
CA THR A 234 0.12 -13.50 25.16
C THR A 234 0.62 -12.10 25.52
N MET A 235 1.85 -12.02 26.03
CA MET A 235 2.50 -10.76 26.37
C MET A 235 2.86 -9.95 25.11
N TYR A 236 2.45 -8.68 25.08
CA TYR A 236 2.68 -7.75 23.97
C TYR A 236 4.15 -7.70 23.52
N TRP A 237 5.07 -7.57 24.48
CA TRP A 237 6.51 -7.41 24.20
C TRP A 237 7.16 -8.64 23.58
N CYS A 238 6.59 -9.83 23.78
CA CYS A 238 7.17 -11.08 23.32
C CYS A 238 6.87 -11.36 21.84
N LEU A 239 5.63 -11.10 21.39
CA LEU A 239 5.18 -11.48 20.06
C LEU A 239 4.60 -10.31 19.24
N THR A 240 3.69 -9.52 19.84
CA THR A 240 3.04 -8.40 19.13
C THR A 240 4.04 -7.32 18.72
N PHE A 241 4.84 -6.83 19.67
CA PHE A 241 5.83 -5.77 19.45
C PHE A 241 6.86 -6.12 18.36
N PRO A 242 7.59 -7.25 18.43
CA PRO A 242 8.54 -7.61 17.37
C PRO A 242 7.84 -7.87 16.03
N GLY A 243 6.64 -8.47 16.05
CA GLY A 243 5.84 -8.67 14.84
C GLY A 243 5.49 -7.37 14.13
N LEU A 244 5.05 -6.34 14.88
CA LEU A 244 4.72 -5.03 14.31
C LEU A 244 5.95 -4.32 13.74
N ILE A 245 7.07 -4.27 14.49
CA ILE A 245 8.28 -3.59 14.02
C ILE A 245 8.85 -4.25 12.78
N LEU A 246 9.04 -5.57 12.81
CA LEU A 246 9.69 -6.30 11.73
C LEU A 246 8.84 -6.31 10.45
N SER A 247 7.52 -6.42 10.58
CA SER A 247 6.62 -6.45 9.43
C SER A 247 6.49 -5.10 8.73
N THR A 248 6.64 -3.99 9.46
CA THR A 248 6.58 -2.63 8.90
C THR A 248 7.73 -2.32 7.93
N PHE A 249 8.86 -3.03 8.04
CA PHE A 249 9.91 -2.91 7.02
C PHE A 249 9.44 -3.36 5.63
N GLY A 250 8.44 -4.25 5.55
CA GLY A 250 7.86 -4.70 4.28
C GLY A 250 7.28 -3.57 3.43
N PRO A 251 6.20 -2.88 3.85
CA PRO A 251 5.53 -1.88 3.03
C PRO A 251 6.44 -0.70 2.69
N ASP A 252 7.20 -0.20 3.66
CA ASP A 252 7.97 1.03 3.48
C ASP A 252 9.22 0.81 2.62
N MET A 253 9.92 -0.33 2.77
CA MET A 253 11.08 -0.64 1.93
C MET A 253 10.67 -0.97 0.49
N SER A 254 9.62 -1.78 0.32
CA SER A 254 9.13 -2.16 -1.01
C SER A 254 8.61 -0.95 -1.77
N PHE A 255 7.80 -0.09 -1.14
CA PHE A 255 7.28 1.13 -1.76
C PHE A 255 8.42 2.04 -2.24
N ALA A 256 9.40 2.32 -1.37
CA ALA A 256 10.53 3.17 -1.72
C ALA A 256 11.38 2.59 -2.87
N ALA A 257 11.75 1.30 -2.79
CA ALA A 257 12.58 0.66 -3.80
C ALA A 257 11.87 0.55 -5.16
N ILE A 258 10.60 0.14 -5.17
CA ILE A 258 9.80 0.00 -6.39
C ILE A 258 9.50 1.38 -7.00
N SER A 259 9.19 2.38 -6.19
CA SER A 259 8.96 3.75 -6.67
C SER A 259 10.19 4.30 -7.41
N VAL A 260 11.40 4.08 -6.88
CA VAL A 260 12.64 4.49 -7.56
C VAL A 260 12.84 3.69 -8.86
N PHE A 261 12.66 2.37 -8.83
CA PHE A 261 12.79 1.54 -10.03
C PHE A 261 11.84 1.99 -11.15
N ILE A 262 10.56 2.16 -10.83
CA ILE A 262 9.52 2.61 -11.75
C ILE A 262 9.85 3.99 -12.31
N THR A 263 10.18 4.95 -11.45
CA THR A 263 10.45 6.34 -11.88
C THR A 263 11.74 6.47 -12.70
N SER A 264 12.73 5.58 -12.49
CA SER A 264 13.95 5.52 -13.31
C SER A 264 13.75 4.83 -14.66
N SER A 265 12.70 4.01 -14.80
CA SER A 265 12.40 3.24 -16.02
C SER A 265 11.52 3.98 -17.01
N VAL A 266 10.96 5.14 -16.63
CA VAL A 266 10.06 5.95 -17.47
C VAL A 266 10.56 7.39 -17.65
N PRO A 267 10.21 8.06 -18.77
CA PRO A 267 10.47 9.48 -18.95
C PRO A 267 9.85 10.34 -17.85
N ARG A 268 10.44 11.51 -17.55
CA ARG A 268 9.95 12.47 -16.53
C ARG A 268 8.47 12.82 -16.67
N THR A 269 7.96 12.86 -17.91
CA THR A 269 6.55 13.14 -18.22
C THR A 269 5.60 12.07 -17.68
N TYR A 270 6.04 10.82 -17.55
CA TYR A 270 5.24 9.67 -17.12
C TYR A 270 5.47 9.28 -15.65
N GLN A 271 6.43 9.88 -14.95
CA GLN A 271 6.75 9.55 -13.55
C GLN A 271 5.55 9.74 -12.60
N GLY A 272 4.67 10.70 -12.87
CA GLY A 272 3.43 10.90 -12.10
C GLY A 272 2.48 9.71 -12.23
N ALA A 273 2.20 9.30 -13.47
CA ALA A 273 1.32 8.17 -13.76
C ALA A 273 1.91 6.83 -13.25
N ALA A 274 3.22 6.68 -13.35
CA ALA A 274 3.93 5.50 -12.87
C ALA A 274 3.89 5.39 -11.33
N GLY A 275 3.94 6.52 -10.61
CA GLY A 275 3.71 6.56 -9.16
C GLY A 275 2.28 6.23 -8.77
N SER A 276 1.28 6.72 -9.51
CA SER A 276 -0.12 6.37 -9.25
C SER A 276 -0.42 4.90 -9.49
N LEU A 277 0.23 4.26 -10.47
CA LEU A 277 0.08 2.81 -10.70
C LEU A 277 0.40 2.00 -9.44
N LEU A 278 1.46 2.36 -8.72
CA LEU A 278 1.87 1.68 -7.49
C LEU A 278 0.81 1.80 -6.39
N ILE A 279 0.24 3.00 -6.21
CA ILE A 279 -0.80 3.27 -5.21
C ILE A 279 -2.11 2.58 -5.59
N THR A 280 -2.50 2.63 -6.87
CA THR A 280 -3.68 1.90 -7.37
C THR A 280 -3.53 0.40 -7.14
N ALA A 281 -2.35 -0.16 -7.41
CA ALA A 281 -2.06 -1.56 -7.13
C ALA A 281 -2.15 -1.89 -5.64
N GLN A 282 -1.65 -1.03 -4.74
CA GLN A 282 -1.79 -1.18 -3.29
C GLN A 282 -3.26 -1.22 -2.84
N ASN A 283 -4.07 -0.29 -3.33
CA ASN A 283 -5.48 -0.20 -2.95
C ASN A 283 -6.28 -1.41 -3.45
N LEU A 284 -6.07 -1.81 -4.70
CA LEU A 284 -6.74 -2.98 -5.28
C LEU A 284 -6.30 -4.28 -4.59
N SER A 285 -5.01 -4.41 -4.33
CA SER A 285 -4.40 -5.51 -3.58
C SER A 285 -5.01 -5.65 -2.18
N THR A 286 -5.04 -4.56 -1.43
CA THR A 286 -5.57 -4.53 -0.07
C THR A 286 -7.04 -4.88 -0.05
N ALA A 287 -7.85 -4.29 -0.93
CA ALA A 287 -9.29 -4.57 -1.01
C ALA A 287 -9.58 -6.03 -1.37
N THR A 288 -8.85 -6.59 -2.35
CA THR A 288 -9.02 -7.98 -2.79
C THR A 288 -8.66 -8.96 -1.68
N MET A 289 -7.49 -8.80 -1.08
CA MET A 289 -7.02 -9.72 -0.04
C MET A 289 -7.80 -9.58 1.27
N ALA A 290 -8.27 -8.38 1.59
CA ALA A 290 -9.19 -8.17 2.71
C ALA A 290 -10.52 -8.89 2.49
N ALA A 291 -11.15 -8.76 1.31
CA ALA A 291 -12.43 -9.41 1.01
C ALA A 291 -12.32 -10.95 1.03
N ILE A 292 -11.20 -11.51 0.56
CA ILE A 292 -10.92 -12.95 0.68
C ILE A 292 -10.72 -13.33 2.15
N GLY A 293 -9.94 -12.53 2.91
CA GLY A 293 -9.75 -12.71 4.34
C GLY A 293 -11.07 -12.70 5.12
N ASP A 294 -11.97 -11.76 4.83
CA ASP A 294 -13.29 -11.66 5.45
C ASP A 294 -14.15 -12.89 5.14
N THR A 295 -14.10 -13.40 3.91
CA THR A 295 -14.81 -14.61 3.53
C THR A 295 -14.27 -15.84 4.27
N ILE A 296 -12.94 -15.97 4.39
CA ILE A 296 -12.29 -17.04 5.18
C ILE A 296 -12.70 -16.93 6.65
N ALA A 297 -12.64 -15.73 7.23
CA ALA A 297 -13.00 -15.50 8.62
C ALA A 297 -14.45 -15.92 8.91
N VAL A 298 -15.40 -15.55 8.04
CA VAL A 298 -16.82 -15.91 8.18
C VAL A 298 -17.02 -17.42 8.05
N GLN A 299 -16.39 -18.09 7.09
CA GLN A 299 -16.54 -19.53 6.89
C GLN A 299 -15.92 -20.37 8.01
N VAL A 300 -14.81 -19.91 8.59
CA VAL A 300 -14.07 -20.63 9.64
C VAL A 300 -14.65 -20.37 11.03
N THR A 301 -15.38 -19.26 11.22
CA THR A 301 -16.06 -18.97 12.48
C THR A 301 -17.14 -20.05 12.71
N LYS A 302 -16.77 -21.08 13.45
CA LYS A 302 -17.66 -22.14 13.89
C LYS A 302 -18.39 -21.65 15.13
N THR A 303 -19.69 -21.95 15.19
CA THR A 303 -20.61 -21.75 16.34
C THR A 303 -21.28 -20.38 16.36
N GLY A 304 -22.62 -20.38 16.53
CA GLY A 304 -23.54 -19.25 16.41
C GLY A 304 -23.42 -18.12 17.44
N THR A 305 -22.19 -17.71 17.75
CA THR A 305 -21.83 -16.48 18.46
C THR A 305 -21.31 -15.48 17.44
N SER A 306 -21.85 -14.27 17.40
CA SER A 306 -21.45 -13.22 16.42
C SER A 306 -20.04 -12.63 16.64
N GLU A 307 -19.22 -13.29 17.47
CA GLU A 307 -17.88 -12.82 17.81
C GLU A 307 -16.83 -13.63 17.04
N LEU A 308 -15.83 -12.90 16.50
CA LEU A 308 -14.72 -13.53 15.78
C LEU A 308 -13.94 -14.45 16.71
N ASP A 309 -13.86 -15.73 16.33
CA ASP A 309 -13.02 -16.70 17.02
C ASP A 309 -11.53 -16.54 16.65
N LEU A 310 -10.65 -16.88 17.58
CA LEU A 310 -9.21 -16.95 17.37
C LEU A 310 -8.85 -17.95 16.25
N GLY A 311 -9.65 -19.02 16.08
CA GLY A 311 -9.48 -19.96 14.98
C GLY A 311 -9.64 -19.30 13.60
N ALA A 312 -10.63 -18.42 13.45
CA ALA A 312 -10.86 -17.66 12.23
C ALA A 312 -9.70 -16.69 11.95
N LEU A 313 -9.24 -15.97 12.97
CA LEU A 313 -8.07 -15.07 12.85
C LEU A 313 -6.82 -15.82 12.40
N LYS A 314 -6.55 -16.99 12.98
CA LYS A 314 -5.41 -17.83 12.61
C LYS A 314 -5.50 -18.34 11.17
N ALA A 315 -6.69 -18.69 10.69
CA ALA A 315 -6.88 -19.09 9.30
C ALA A 315 -6.55 -17.95 8.33
N VAL A 316 -6.99 -16.72 8.63
CA VAL A 316 -6.65 -15.54 7.82
C VAL A 316 -5.15 -15.22 7.89
N TRP A 317 -4.49 -15.39 9.04
CA TRP A 317 -3.05 -15.19 9.14
C TRP A 317 -2.24 -16.25 8.41
N TRP A 318 -2.67 -17.51 8.37
CA TRP A 318 -2.07 -18.53 7.50
C TRP A 318 -2.21 -18.17 6.02
N PHE A 319 -3.37 -17.67 5.61
CA PHE A 319 -3.59 -17.17 4.27
C PHE A 319 -2.67 -15.99 3.94
N SER A 320 -2.59 -15.00 4.83
CA SER A 320 -1.65 -13.88 4.72
C SER A 320 -0.20 -14.35 4.58
N LEU A 321 0.23 -15.30 5.42
CA LEU A 321 1.58 -15.85 5.38
C LEU A 321 1.87 -16.50 4.02
N ALA A 322 0.94 -17.30 3.49
CA ALA A 322 1.07 -17.93 2.18
C ALA A 322 1.19 -16.91 1.04
N LEU A 323 0.43 -15.81 1.10
CA LEU A 323 0.53 -14.71 0.14
C LEU A 323 1.89 -14.00 0.21
N CYS A 324 2.35 -13.68 1.41
CA CYS A 324 3.65 -13.02 1.59
C CYS A 324 4.81 -13.91 1.15
N LEU A 325 4.78 -15.21 1.48
CA LEU A 325 5.81 -16.18 1.06
C LEU A 325 5.81 -16.43 -0.45
N SER A 326 4.63 -16.52 -1.08
CA SER A 326 4.54 -16.64 -2.54
C SER A 326 5.05 -15.38 -3.25
N GLY A 327 4.72 -14.19 -2.73
CA GLY A 327 5.30 -12.93 -3.19
C GLY A 327 6.82 -12.89 -3.06
N ALA A 328 7.37 -13.35 -1.93
CA ALA A 328 8.82 -13.45 -1.72
C ALA A 328 9.47 -14.43 -2.70
N LEU A 329 8.87 -15.60 -2.92
CA LEU A 329 9.37 -16.62 -3.85
C LEU A 329 9.38 -16.12 -5.29
N ILE A 330 8.30 -15.46 -5.74
CA ILE A 330 8.23 -14.84 -7.08
C ILE A 330 9.30 -13.75 -7.20
N CYS A 331 9.46 -12.93 -6.17
CA CYS A 331 10.48 -11.87 -6.16
C CYS A 331 11.88 -12.46 -6.30
N ILE A 332 12.24 -13.45 -5.48
CA ILE A 332 13.59 -14.05 -5.48
C ILE A 332 13.86 -14.79 -6.80
N ALA A 333 12.86 -15.47 -7.36
CA ALA A 333 13.05 -16.26 -8.58
C ALA A 333 13.10 -15.42 -9.86
N PHE A 334 12.26 -14.39 -9.98
CA PHE A 334 11.99 -13.73 -11.26
C PHE A 334 12.35 -12.23 -11.30
N VAL A 335 12.56 -11.58 -10.15
CA VAL A 335 12.86 -10.14 -10.13
C VAL A 335 14.37 -9.92 -10.20
N ARG A 336 14.82 -9.37 -11.31
CA ARG A 336 16.21 -8.91 -11.49
C ARG A 336 16.20 -7.41 -11.77
N ILE A 337 16.26 -6.62 -10.72
CA ILE A 337 16.41 -5.16 -10.80
C ILE A 337 17.90 -4.83 -10.71
N PRO A 338 18.55 -4.35 -11.78
CA PRO A 338 19.94 -3.91 -11.71
C PRO A 338 20.10 -2.75 -10.73
N LYS A 339 21.33 -2.50 -10.27
CA LYS A 339 21.64 -1.37 -9.40
C LYS A 339 21.14 -0.07 -10.06
N SER A 340 20.49 0.81 -9.29
CA SER A 340 20.06 2.10 -9.81
C SER A 340 21.29 2.94 -10.12
N GLU A 341 21.74 2.89 -11.38
CA GLU A 341 22.60 3.93 -11.91
C GLU A 341 21.74 5.18 -12.03
N GLU A 342 22.13 6.28 -11.39
CA GLU A 342 21.63 7.60 -11.73
C GLU A 342 22.00 7.83 -13.21
N ARG A 343 21.13 7.40 -14.13
CA ARG A 343 21.22 7.84 -15.51
C ARG A 343 20.96 9.33 -15.46
N GLU A 344 22.02 10.12 -15.52
CA GLU A 344 21.94 11.52 -15.90
C GLU A 344 21.02 11.58 -17.11
N HIS A 345 19.81 12.07 -16.91
CA HIS A 345 18.95 12.45 -18.02
C HIS A 345 19.62 13.69 -18.60
N ILE A 346 20.58 13.44 -19.48
CA ILE A 346 21.20 14.44 -20.33
C ILE A 346 20.04 15.03 -21.14
N SER A 347 19.78 16.30 -20.82
CA SER A 347 18.99 17.33 -21.49
C SER A 347 18.07 16.89 -22.63
#